data_AF-A0A7S0EQM8-F1
#
_entry.id   AF-A0A7S0EQM8-F1
#
_cell.length_a   1.000
_cell.length_b   1.000
_cell.length_c   1.000
_cell.angle_alpha   90.00
_cell.angle_beta   90.00
_cell.angle_gamma   90.00
#
_symmetry.space_group_name_H-M   'P 1'
#
loop_
_entity.id
_entity.type
_entity.pdbx_description
1 polymer ?
#
loop_
_entity_poly.entity_id
_entity_poly.type
_entity_poly.pdbx_seq_one_letter_code
_entity_poly.pdbx_strand_id
1 'polypeptide(L)'
;RLDAASLAAAASALGIDATTVLATTAPPTAAVLELIARRLALPADGRASVACLAEAVDVDYAAGEPATSYLRAALSVGAHAVSANKGPVVHARAALLALARDKGVRYLHESAVMDGVPIFSTWAGGFRPGGARLRRFRGALNSTSSVVLSGMEQGRTMEEALAVAQAAGIAEADPEGDL
;
A
#
# COMPACT_ATOMS: atom_id res chain seq x y z
N ARG A 1 -2.30 12.88 9.18
CA ARG A 1 -3.39 12.24 8.39
C ARG A 1 -3.80 13.18 7.28
N LEU A 2 -3.80 12.72 6.02
CA LEU A 2 -4.37 13.47 4.91
C LEU A 2 -5.89 13.44 5.06
N ASP A 3 -6.54 14.59 5.17
CA ASP A 3 -8.00 14.64 5.19
C ASP A 3 -8.58 14.36 3.79
N ALA A 4 -9.87 14.05 3.75
CA ALA A 4 -10.64 13.85 2.54
C ALA A 4 -10.42 14.96 1.49
N ALA A 5 -10.32 16.22 1.93
CA ALA A 5 -10.12 17.36 1.05
C ALA A 5 -8.71 17.38 0.43
N SER A 6 -7.69 17.01 1.21
CA SER A 6 -6.30 16.90 0.77
C SER A 6 -6.11 15.75 -0.20
N LEU A 7 -6.77 14.61 0.03
CA LEU A 7 -6.79 13.48 -0.91
C LEU A 7 -7.49 13.85 -2.22
N ALA A 8 -8.63 14.52 -2.15
CA ALA A 8 -9.37 15.01 -3.31
C ALA A 8 -8.57 16.04 -4.12
N ALA A 9 -7.86 16.95 -3.46
CA ALA A 9 -7.00 17.94 -4.10
C ALA A 9 -5.80 17.29 -4.80
N ALA A 10 -5.13 16.34 -4.13
CA ALA A 10 -4.03 15.57 -4.73
C ALA A 10 -4.50 14.73 -5.93
N ALA A 11 -5.67 14.10 -5.82
CA ALA A 11 -6.29 13.36 -6.92
C ALA A 11 -6.60 14.25 -8.11
N SER A 12 -7.25 15.40 -7.88
CA SER A 12 -7.57 16.39 -8.91
C SER A 12 -6.30 16.92 -9.61
N ALA A 13 -5.25 17.21 -8.84
CA ALA A 13 -3.95 17.64 -9.38
C ALA A 13 -3.28 16.59 -10.27
N LEU A 14 -3.60 15.30 -10.07
CA LEU A 14 -3.15 14.19 -10.91
C LEU A 14 -4.13 13.82 -12.03
N GLY A 15 -5.22 14.57 -12.20
CA GLY A 15 -6.28 14.30 -13.19
C GLY A 15 -7.17 13.10 -12.82
N ILE A 16 -7.19 12.70 -11.55
CA ILE A 16 -7.99 11.60 -11.01
C ILE A 16 -9.32 12.16 -10.47
N ASP A 17 -10.44 11.52 -10.81
CA ASP A 17 -11.77 11.91 -10.32
C ASP A 17 -11.86 11.78 -8.78
N ALA A 18 -11.85 12.93 -8.11
CA ALA A 18 -11.88 13.07 -6.66
C ALA A 18 -13.13 12.47 -5.99
N THR A 19 -14.26 12.31 -6.70
CA THR A 19 -15.46 11.68 -6.13
C THR A 19 -15.28 10.18 -5.89
N THR A 20 -14.34 9.54 -6.58
CA THR A 20 -14.00 8.12 -6.42
C THR A 20 -13.10 7.88 -5.19
N VAL A 21 -12.34 8.91 -4.79
CA VAL A 21 -11.33 8.85 -3.72
C VAL A 21 -11.94 8.92 -2.31
N LEU A 22 -13.15 9.46 -2.18
CA LEU A 22 -13.81 9.72 -0.89
C LEU A 22 -14.70 8.59 -0.36
N ALA A 23 -15.00 7.58 -1.17
CA ALA A 23 -15.97 6.54 -0.83
C ALA A 23 -15.42 5.38 0.05
N THR A 24 -14.11 5.36 0.33
CA THR A 24 -13.39 4.16 0.82
C THR A 24 -12.88 4.25 2.27
N THR A 25 -13.23 5.29 3.02
CA THR A 25 -12.90 5.39 4.46
C THR A 25 -13.88 4.64 5.38
N ALA A 26 -14.97 4.11 4.82
CA ALA A 26 -15.93 3.27 5.54
C ALA A 26 -15.40 1.82 5.73
N PRO A 27 -15.92 1.03 6.68
CA PRO A 27 -15.64 -0.40 6.77
C PRO A 27 -16.06 -1.16 5.49
N PRO A 28 -15.50 -2.36 5.23
CA PRO A 28 -15.68 -3.10 3.97
C PRO A 28 -17.03 -3.81 3.95
N THR A 29 -18.11 -3.03 3.95
CA THR A 29 -19.46 -3.55 3.78
C THR A 29 -19.65 -3.99 2.33
N ALA A 30 -20.61 -4.89 2.11
CA ALA A 30 -20.99 -5.31 0.76
C ALA A 30 -21.30 -4.11 -0.15
N ALA A 31 -21.93 -3.06 0.39
CA ALA A 31 -22.24 -1.83 -0.33
C ALA A 31 -20.99 -1.06 -0.78
N VAL A 32 -19.96 -0.97 0.06
CA VAL A 32 -18.69 -0.31 -0.29
C VAL A 32 -17.94 -1.09 -1.35
N LEU A 33 -17.88 -2.42 -1.24
CA LEU A 33 -17.25 -3.28 -2.23
C LEU A 33 -17.97 -3.22 -3.59
N GLU A 34 -19.30 -3.20 -3.57
CA GLU A 34 -20.11 -3.04 -4.79
C GLU A 34 -19.90 -1.67 -5.43
N LEU A 35 -19.78 -0.61 -4.62
CA LEU A 35 -19.48 0.73 -5.12
C LEU A 35 -18.11 0.79 -5.79
N ILE A 36 -17.07 0.23 -5.17
CA ILE A 36 -15.72 0.11 -5.76
C ILE A 36 -15.81 -0.63 -7.10
N ALA A 37 -16.46 -1.79 -7.11
CA ALA A 37 -16.63 -2.61 -8.30
C ALA A 37 -17.34 -1.85 -9.44
N ARG A 38 -18.45 -1.16 -9.13
CA ARG A 38 -19.20 -0.36 -10.11
C ARG A 38 -18.39 0.81 -10.68
N ARG A 39 -17.57 1.46 -9.86
CA ARG A 39 -16.75 2.60 -10.28
C ARG A 39 -15.54 2.20 -11.12
N LEU A 40 -15.01 1.00 -10.88
CA LEU A 40 -13.88 0.46 -11.62
C LEU A 40 -14.29 -0.32 -12.89
N ALA A 41 -15.58 -0.58 -13.08
CA ALA A 41 -16.08 -1.22 -14.29
C ALA A 41 -15.79 -0.36 -15.52
N LEU A 42 -15.07 -0.94 -16.48
CA LEU A 42 -14.71 -0.25 -17.72
C LEU A 42 -15.95 -0.06 -18.61
N PRO A 43 -16.07 1.09 -19.30
CA PRO A 43 -17.18 1.33 -20.21
C PRO A 43 -17.16 0.34 -21.38
N ALA A 44 -18.34 -0.14 -21.78
CA ALA A 44 -18.51 -1.08 -22.88
C ALA A 44 -18.38 -0.43 -24.28
N ASP A 45 -18.09 0.86 -24.35
CA ASP A 45 -18.10 1.69 -25.56
C ASP A 45 -16.85 1.51 -26.46
N GLY A 46 -16.00 0.52 -26.15
CA GLY A 46 -14.84 0.16 -26.96
C GLY A 46 -13.65 1.12 -26.81
N ARG A 47 -13.74 2.14 -25.95
CA ARG A 47 -12.59 3.01 -25.65
C ARG A 47 -11.58 2.25 -24.80
N ALA A 48 -10.32 2.24 -25.24
CA ALA A 48 -9.22 1.71 -24.44
C ALA A 48 -9.15 2.47 -23.11
N SER A 49 -9.55 1.80 -22.03
CA SER A 49 -9.68 2.36 -20.70
C SER A 49 -8.98 1.42 -19.72
N VAL A 50 -8.26 2.00 -18.76
CA VAL A 50 -7.55 1.26 -17.72
C VAL A 50 -8.05 1.78 -16.38
N ALA A 51 -8.51 0.87 -15.52
CA ALA A 51 -8.92 1.20 -14.16
C ALA A 51 -7.86 0.72 -13.17
N CYS A 52 -7.65 1.50 -12.10
CA CYS A 52 -6.73 1.14 -11.02
C CYS A 52 -7.29 1.59 -9.67
N LEU A 53 -7.23 0.70 -8.67
CA LEU A 53 -7.41 1.06 -7.27
C LEU A 53 -6.04 1.40 -6.65
N ALA A 54 -5.95 2.53 -5.95
CA ALA A 54 -4.84 2.85 -5.07
C ALA A 54 -5.31 2.74 -3.61
N GLU A 55 -4.71 1.82 -2.86
CA GLU A 55 -5.09 1.47 -1.50
C GLU A 55 -4.02 1.94 -0.51
N ALA A 56 -4.46 2.72 0.49
CA ALA A 56 -3.61 3.33 1.51
C ALA A 56 -4.37 3.53 2.83
N VAL A 57 -5.24 2.58 3.20
CA VAL A 57 -5.93 2.61 4.49
C VAL A 57 -4.98 2.18 5.60
N ASP A 58 -5.31 2.57 6.84
CA ASP A 58 -4.55 2.17 8.03
C ASP A 58 -4.40 0.63 8.09
N VAL A 59 -3.24 0.16 8.54
CA VAL A 59 -2.93 -1.27 8.57
C VAL A 59 -3.61 -1.97 9.74
N ASP A 60 -4.33 -3.05 9.45
CA ASP A 60 -4.69 -4.07 10.44
C ASP A 60 -3.62 -5.17 10.39
N TYR A 61 -2.81 -5.24 11.45
CA TYR A 61 -1.76 -6.24 11.56
C TYR A 61 -2.30 -7.66 11.79
N ALA A 62 -3.47 -7.80 12.41
CA ALA A 62 -4.04 -9.09 12.77
C ALA A 62 -4.63 -9.81 11.55
N ALA A 63 -5.41 -9.11 10.73
CA ALA A 63 -6.12 -9.71 9.59
C ALA A 63 -5.72 -9.15 8.22
N GLY A 64 -5.10 -7.98 8.13
CA GLY A 64 -4.84 -7.30 6.86
C GLY A 64 -6.11 -6.82 6.15
N GLU A 65 -7.21 -6.70 6.89
CA GLU A 65 -8.48 -6.15 6.43
C GLU A 65 -8.64 -4.70 6.93
N PRO A 66 -9.38 -3.82 6.25
CA PRO A 66 -10.18 -4.07 5.06
C PRO A 66 -9.41 -3.99 3.72
N ALA A 67 -8.11 -3.68 3.78
CA ALA A 67 -7.27 -3.47 2.62
C ALA A 67 -7.32 -4.66 1.64
N THR A 68 -7.25 -5.88 2.16
CA THR A 68 -7.32 -7.11 1.35
C THR A 68 -8.65 -7.22 0.59
N SER A 69 -9.78 -6.92 1.24
CA SER A 69 -11.09 -6.92 0.61
C SER A 69 -11.21 -5.90 -0.53
N TYR A 70 -10.70 -4.69 -0.34
CA TYR A 70 -10.70 -3.65 -1.38
C TYR A 70 -9.88 -4.05 -2.60
N LEU A 71 -8.66 -4.55 -2.37
CA LEU A 71 -7.80 -5.04 -3.44
C LEU A 71 -8.45 -6.19 -4.22
N ARG A 72 -9.07 -7.14 -3.51
CA ARG A 72 -9.77 -8.26 -4.14
C ARG A 72 -10.94 -7.78 -4.99
N ALA A 73 -11.74 -6.84 -4.50
CA ALA A 73 -12.87 -6.30 -5.23
C ALA A 73 -12.44 -5.62 -6.54
N ALA A 74 -11.39 -4.79 -6.49
CA ALA A 74 -10.84 -4.14 -7.68
C ALA A 74 -10.31 -5.14 -8.72
N LEU A 75 -9.50 -6.11 -8.28
CA LEU A 75 -8.96 -7.13 -9.18
C LEU A 75 -10.07 -7.99 -9.80
N SER A 76 -11.13 -8.30 -9.04
CA SER A 76 -12.24 -9.15 -9.51
C SER A 76 -13.00 -8.57 -10.70
N VAL A 77 -13.09 -7.23 -10.78
CA VAL A 77 -13.71 -6.50 -11.90
C VAL A 77 -12.73 -6.16 -13.03
N GLY A 78 -11.49 -6.67 -12.97
CA GLY A 78 -10.50 -6.42 -14.02
C GLY A 78 -9.84 -5.05 -13.94
N ALA A 79 -9.78 -4.43 -12.76
CA ALA A 79 -8.95 -3.26 -12.52
C ALA A 79 -7.57 -3.67 -11.97
N HIS A 80 -6.55 -2.87 -12.27
CA HIS A 80 -5.28 -2.95 -11.55
C HIS A 80 -5.47 -2.54 -10.08
N ALA A 81 -4.53 -2.95 -9.23
CA ALA A 81 -4.51 -2.54 -7.84
C ALA A 81 -3.08 -2.26 -7.37
N VAL A 82 -2.90 -1.17 -6.64
CA VAL A 82 -1.65 -0.83 -5.96
C VAL A 82 -1.92 -0.58 -4.48
N SER A 83 -1.00 -1.01 -3.61
CA SER A 83 -1.16 -0.89 -2.17
C SER A 83 0.15 -0.46 -1.50
N ALA A 84 0.06 0.47 -0.56
CA ALA A 84 1.13 0.77 0.40
C ALA A 84 1.00 -0.03 1.70
N ASN A 85 -0.07 -0.81 1.86
CA ASN A 85 -0.41 -1.50 3.09
C ASN A 85 0.34 -2.84 3.20
N LYS A 86 1.01 -3.05 4.33
CA LYS A 86 1.76 -4.27 4.65
C LYS A 86 0.85 -5.46 4.98
N GLY A 87 -0.36 -5.22 5.49
CA GLY A 87 -1.32 -6.25 5.88
C GLY A 87 -1.64 -7.24 4.75
N PRO A 88 -2.12 -6.78 3.57
CA PRO A 88 -2.36 -7.65 2.42
C PRO A 88 -1.11 -8.40 1.93
N VAL A 89 0.07 -7.79 2.07
CA VAL A 89 1.36 -8.42 1.69
C VAL A 89 1.65 -9.63 2.57
N VAL A 90 1.36 -9.55 3.87
CA VAL A 90 1.54 -10.63 4.84
C VAL A 90 0.45 -11.69 4.68
N HIS A 91 -0.81 -11.28 4.63
CA HIS A 91 -1.95 -12.19 4.79
C HIS A 91 -2.50 -12.75 3.48
N ALA A 92 -2.38 -12.03 2.36
CA ALA A 92 -3.14 -12.35 1.14
C ALA A 92 -2.34 -12.24 -0.17
N ARG A 93 -1.04 -11.93 -0.13
CA ARG A 93 -0.24 -11.60 -1.32
C ARG A 93 -0.30 -12.65 -2.43
N ALA A 94 -0.13 -13.92 -2.08
CA ALA A 94 -0.14 -14.99 -3.07
C ALA A 94 -1.50 -15.09 -3.77
N ALA A 95 -2.60 -14.97 -3.01
CA ALA A 95 -3.95 -15.01 -3.54
C ALA A 95 -4.26 -13.80 -4.42
N LEU A 96 -3.84 -12.60 -4.00
CA LEU A 96 -4.02 -11.37 -4.79
C LEU A 96 -3.22 -11.40 -6.10
N LEU A 97 -1.97 -11.88 -6.08
CA LEU A 97 -1.17 -12.07 -7.30
C LEU A 97 -1.79 -13.11 -8.25
N ALA A 98 -2.32 -14.21 -7.70
CA ALA A 98 -2.99 -15.23 -8.50
C ALA A 98 -4.25 -14.68 -9.18
N LEU A 99 -5.08 -13.95 -8.43
CA LEU A 99 -6.28 -13.30 -8.95
C LEU A 99 -5.95 -12.25 -10.02
N ALA A 100 -4.94 -11.41 -9.77
CA ALA A 100 -4.50 -10.42 -10.75
C ALA A 100 -4.08 -11.07 -12.07
N ARG A 101 -3.32 -12.18 -11.99
CA ARG A 101 -2.90 -12.94 -13.17
C ARG A 101 -4.08 -13.55 -13.91
N ASP A 102 -5.03 -14.16 -13.20
CA ASP A 102 -6.25 -14.75 -13.79
C ASP A 102 -7.07 -13.69 -14.55
N LYS A 103 -7.14 -12.49 -13.99
CA LYS A 103 -7.88 -11.36 -14.55
C LYS A 103 -7.10 -10.56 -15.61
N GLY A 104 -5.85 -10.93 -15.89
CA GLY A 104 -5.00 -10.21 -16.86
C GLY A 104 -4.58 -8.81 -16.39
N VAL A 105 -4.64 -8.53 -15.09
CA VAL A 105 -4.29 -7.24 -14.47
C VAL A 105 -3.07 -7.38 -13.56
N ARG A 106 -2.73 -6.30 -12.84
CA ARG A 106 -1.54 -6.24 -11.98
C ARG A 106 -1.94 -5.85 -10.56
N TYR A 107 -1.30 -6.52 -9.61
CA TYR A 107 -1.26 -6.11 -8.21
C TYR A 107 0.17 -5.73 -7.85
N LEU A 108 0.40 -4.49 -7.43
CA LEU A 108 1.71 -3.95 -7.03
C LEU A 108 1.70 -3.51 -5.57
N HIS A 109 2.82 -3.71 -4.88
CA HIS A 109 2.97 -3.45 -3.44
C HIS A 109 4.37 -2.93 -3.11
N GLU A 110 4.92 -2.08 -3.99
CA GLU A 110 6.28 -1.55 -3.82
C GLU A 110 6.40 -0.79 -2.50
N SER A 111 5.47 0.12 -2.25
CA SER A 111 5.49 1.00 -1.07
C SER A 111 5.16 0.33 0.25
N ALA A 112 4.84 -0.96 0.26
CA ALA A 112 4.73 -1.70 1.51
C ALA A 112 6.11 -1.93 2.17
N VAL A 113 7.21 -1.85 1.43
CA VAL A 113 8.57 -2.08 1.96
C VAL A 113 9.51 -0.99 1.48
N MET A 114 10.11 -0.23 2.42
CA MET A 114 11.02 0.89 2.14
C MET A 114 10.42 2.03 1.27
N ASP A 115 9.12 2.28 1.39
CA ASP A 115 8.40 3.39 0.76
C ASP A 115 8.61 3.53 -0.76
N GLY A 116 9.56 4.36 -1.18
CA GLY A 116 9.85 4.65 -2.59
C GLY A 116 11.04 3.89 -3.15
N VAL A 117 11.76 3.11 -2.34
CA VAL A 117 12.95 2.40 -2.81
C VAL A 117 12.54 1.22 -3.69
N PRO A 118 13.02 1.13 -4.94
CA PRO A 118 12.61 0.07 -5.85
C PRO A 118 13.26 -1.26 -5.46
N ILE A 119 12.51 -2.12 -4.78
CA ILE A 119 12.92 -3.47 -4.37
C ILE A 119 12.28 -4.50 -5.29
N PHE A 120 10.96 -4.53 -5.36
CA PHE A 120 10.20 -5.55 -6.07
C PHE A 120 10.29 -5.35 -7.58
N SER A 121 10.15 -4.11 -8.06
CA SER A 121 10.33 -3.73 -9.46
C SER A 121 11.75 -4.03 -9.96
N THR A 122 12.78 -3.67 -9.20
CA THR A 122 14.18 -3.98 -9.51
C THR A 122 14.41 -5.48 -9.65
N TRP A 123 13.86 -6.28 -8.72
CA TRP A 123 13.99 -7.74 -8.81
C TRP A 123 13.22 -8.32 -10.00
N ALA A 124 11.94 -7.96 -10.14
CA ALA A 124 11.04 -8.55 -11.12
C ALA A 124 11.37 -8.16 -12.56
N GLY A 125 11.75 -6.90 -12.79
CA GLY A 125 12.04 -6.34 -14.11
C GLY A 125 13.52 -6.32 -14.50
N GLY A 126 14.44 -6.24 -13.53
CA GLY A 126 15.87 -6.16 -13.79
C GLY A 126 16.58 -7.51 -13.66
N PHE A 127 16.66 -8.03 -12.44
CA PHE A 127 17.52 -9.19 -12.14
C PHE A 127 16.93 -10.53 -12.57
N ARG A 128 15.64 -10.76 -12.30
CA ARG A 128 14.99 -12.06 -12.58
C ARG A 128 15.00 -12.42 -14.07
N PRO A 129 14.70 -11.52 -15.03
CA PRO A 129 14.76 -11.85 -16.46
C PRO A 129 16.17 -12.21 -16.93
N GLY A 130 17.21 -11.62 -16.33
CA GLY A 130 18.61 -11.95 -16.59
C GLY A 130 19.09 -13.27 -16.00
N GLY A 131 18.22 -14.06 -15.37
CA GLY A 131 18.56 -15.36 -14.79
C GLY A 131 19.29 -15.28 -13.45
N ALA A 132 19.33 -14.10 -12.81
CA ALA A 132 19.95 -13.96 -11.49
C ALA A 132 19.22 -14.79 -10.44
N ARG A 133 19.98 -15.33 -9.47
CA ARG A 133 19.43 -16.07 -8.33
C ARG A 133 19.65 -15.29 -7.03
N LEU A 134 18.57 -14.89 -6.36
CA LEU A 134 18.65 -14.21 -5.08
C LEU A 134 19.16 -15.20 -4.02
N ARG A 135 20.34 -14.93 -3.45
CA ARG A 135 20.92 -15.75 -2.38
C ARG A 135 20.63 -15.21 -1.00
N ARG A 136 20.65 -13.88 -0.84
CA ARG A 136 20.40 -13.21 0.45
C ARG A 136 19.96 -11.76 0.19
N PHE A 137 19.07 -11.27 1.05
CA PHE A 137 18.66 -9.87 1.13
C PHE A 137 18.95 -9.37 2.56
N ARG A 138 19.51 -8.18 2.71
CA ARG A 138 19.80 -7.53 4.00
C ARG A 138 19.56 -6.03 3.87
N GLY A 139 18.96 -5.43 4.88
CA GLY A 139 18.79 -3.99 4.98
C GLY A 139 18.13 -3.63 6.32
N ALA A 140 18.24 -2.34 6.69
CA ALA A 140 17.40 -1.75 7.71
C ALA A 140 16.09 -1.31 7.04
N LEU A 141 14.98 -1.97 7.37
CA LEU A 141 13.71 -1.86 6.63
C LEU A 141 12.61 -1.12 7.40
N ASN A 142 12.89 -0.71 8.64
CA ASN A 142 12.00 0.08 9.49
C ASN A 142 12.74 1.36 9.90
N SER A 143 12.20 2.51 9.47
CA SER A 143 12.76 3.84 9.75
C SER A 143 12.70 4.17 11.24
N THR A 144 11.56 3.93 11.89
CA THR A 144 11.37 4.22 13.32
C THR A 144 12.38 3.48 14.20
N SER A 145 12.49 2.16 14.05
CA SER A 145 13.47 1.37 14.82
C SER A 145 14.90 1.84 14.53
N SER A 146 15.21 2.19 13.28
CA SER A 146 16.55 2.67 12.91
C SER A 146 16.90 3.99 13.59
N VAL A 147 15.95 4.94 13.65
CA VAL A 147 16.13 6.23 14.32
C VAL A 147 16.26 6.04 15.83
N VAL A 148 15.39 5.21 16.43
CA VAL A 148 15.41 4.94 17.87
C VAL A 148 16.74 4.30 18.28
N LEU A 149 17.18 3.25 17.58
CA LEU A 149 18.45 2.59 17.85
C LEU A 149 19.66 3.52 17.65
N SER A 150 19.63 4.37 16.62
CA SER A 150 20.68 5.37 16.40
C SER A 150 20.73 6.42 17.52
N GLY A 151 19.56 6.81 18.05
CA GLY A 151 19.48 7.71 19.21
C GLY A 151 20.04 7.07 20.47
N MET A 152 19.74 5.80 20.71
CA MET A 152 20.27 5.04 21.85
C MET A 152 21.79 4.84 21.75
N GLU A 153 22.32 4.58 20.55
CA GLU A 153 23.77 4.51 20.31
C GLU A 153 24.48 5.83 20.65
N GLN A 154 23.78 6.96 20.47
CA GLN A 154 24.27 8.30 20.84
C GLN A 154 24.07 8.63 22.33
N GLY A 155 23.59 7.69 23.14
CA GLY A 155 23.43 7.83 24.59
C GLY A 155 22.07 8.34 25.06
N ARG A 156 21.07 8.45 24.17
CA ARG A 156 19.69 8.75 24.57
C ARG A 156 19.01 7.54 25.20
N THR A 157 18.00 7.76 26.04
CA THR A 157 17.09 6.67 26.40
C THR A 157 16.19 6.29 25.21
N MET A 158 15.52 5.14 25.29
CA MET A 158 14.56 4.71 24.27
C MET A 158 13.42 5.73 24.11
N GLU A 159 12.92 6.26 25.22
CA GLU A 159 11.82 7.23 25.27
C GLU A 159 12.22 8.56 24.60
N GLU A 160 13.43 9.03 24.88
CA GLU A 160 13.98 10.25 24.26
C GLU A 160 14.15 10.09 22.74
N ALA A 161 14.69 8.94 22.31
CA ALA A 161 14.88 8.65 20.89
C ALA A 161 13.55 8.48 20.15
N LEU A 162 12.55 7.86 20.79
CA LEU A 162 11.20 7.74 20.26
C LEU A 162 10.52 9.11 20.13
N ALA A 163 10.65 9.98 21.13
CA ALA A 163 10.11 11.34 21.07
C ALA A 163 10.70 12.14 19.90
N VAL A 164 11.99 11.96 19.60
CA VAL A 164 12.64 12.55 18.40
C VAL A 164 12.03 11.99 17.12
N ALA A 165 11.82 10.68 17.03
CA ALA A 165 11.21 10.05 15.86
C ALA A 165 9.77 10.54 15.62
N GLN A 166 8.97 10.69 16.68
CA GLN A 166 7.61 11.25 16.61
C GLN A 166 7.62 12.73 16.19
N ALA A 167 8.51 13.54 16.76
CA ALA A 167 8.64 14.96 16.38
C ALA A 167 9.05 15.16 14.92
N ALA A 168 9.83 14.22 14.37
CA ALA A 168 10.20 14.21 12.96
C ALA A 168 9.10 13.64 12.03
N GLY A 169 7.98 13.16 12.57
CA GLY A 169 6.90 12.53 11.81
C GLY A 169 7.28 11.16 11.24
N ILE A 170 8.30 10.51 11.80
CA ILE A 170 8.77 9.19 11.37
C ILE A 170 7.98 8.08 12.08
N ALA A 171 7.73 8.26 13.39
CA ALA A 171 6.92 7.37 14.21
C ALA A 171 5.50 7.94 14.37
N GLU A 172 4.50 7.07 14.47
CA GLU A 172 3.14 7.50 14.79
C GLU A 172 2.99 7.92 16.26
N ALA A 173 1.88 8.60 16.55
CA ALA A 173 1.54 8.98 17.92
C ALA A 173 1.34 7.74 18.82
N ASP A 174 0.81 6.66 18.23
CA ASP A 174 0.77 5.33 18.81
C ASP A 174 1.89 4.47 18.18
N PRO A 175 2.99 4.21 18.89
CA PRO A 175 4.16 3.54 18.34
C PRO A 175 4.09 2.00 18.40
N GLU A 176 2.97 1.39 18.81
CA GLU A 176 2.87 -0.08 18.94
C GLU A 176 3.19 -0.80 17.62
N GLY A 177 2.81 -0.23 16.49
CA GLY A 177 3.14 -0.78 15.16
C GLY A 177 4.57 -0.47 14.67
N ASP A 178 5.30 0.42 15.36
CA ASP A 178 6.60 0.93 14.94
C ASP A 178 7.80 0.21 15.62
N LEU A 179 7.59 -0.38 16.80
CA LEU A 179 8.65 -0.89 17.69
C LEU A 179 8.49 -2.36 18.08
#